data_AF-A0A6J4KRE7-F1
#
_entry.id   AF-A0A6J4KRE7-F1
#
_cell.length_a   1.000
_cell.length_b   1.000
_cell.length_c   1.000
_cell.angle_alpha   90.00
_cell.angle_beta   90.00
_cell.angle_gamma   90.00
#
_symmetry.space_group_name_H-M   'P 1'
#
loop_
_entity.id
_entity.type
_entity.pdbx_description
1 polymer ?
#
loop_
_entity_poly.entity_id
_entity_poly.type
_entity_poly.pdbx_seq_one_letter_code
_entity_poly.pdbx_strand_id
1 'polypeptide(L)'
;MLRKNGETGENAAVILDKQSVAFKNELLFQNGINFNELPAWQRRGTGLYWEKYDKPGYNPIEGKEVVAVRRRLKVDEELPVKEEYKEFIYQFLNVGD
;
A
#
# COMPACT_ATOMS: atom_id res chain seq x y z
N MET A 1 4.59 -13.52 16.96
CA MET A 1 4.29 -13.56 18.40
C MET A 1 4.15 -15.01 18.87
N LEU A 2 3.18 -15.80 18.39
CA LEU A 2 3.00 -17.20 18.82
C LEU A 2 4.32 -18.01 18.78
N ARG A 3 5.02 -17.95 17.64
CA ARG A 3 6.35 -18.59 17.50
C ARG A 3 7.44 -18.01 18.42
N LYS A 4 7.36 -16.72 18.75
CA LYS A 4 8.27 -16.08 19.71
C LYS A 4 7.96 -16.48 21.15
N ASN A 5 6.72 -16.89 21.43
CA ASN A 5 6.26 -17.35 22.74
C ASN A 5 6.42 -18.87 22.93
N GLY A 6 7.12 -19.55 22.01
CA GLY A 6 7.45 -20.98 22.12
C GLY A 6 6.59 -21.92 21.29
N GLU A 7 5.55 -21.44 20.59
CA GLU A 7 4.78 -22.30 19.69
C GLU A 7 5.60 -22.75 18.47
N THR A 8 5.40 -23.99 18.05
CA THR A 8 5.96 -24.47 16.78
C THR A 8 5.27 -23.80 15.60
N GLY A 9 5.88 -23.92 14.41
CA GLY A 9 5.26 -23.40 13.19
C GLY A 9 3.90 -24.04 12.91
N GLU A 10 3.81 -25.36 13.14
CA GLU A 10 2.61 -26.17 12.93
C GLU A 10 1.50 -25.77 13.91
N ASN A 11 1.80 -25.69 15.21
CA ASN A 11 0.82 -25.32 16.22
C ASN A 11 0.32 -23.89 16.01
N ALA A 12 1.21 -22.94 15.70
CA ALA A 12 0.81 -21.57 15.41
C ALA A 12 -0.11 -21.49 14.18
N ALA A 13 0.12 -22.30 13.16
CA ALA A 13 -0.76 -22.38 11.99
C ALA A 13 -2.14 -22.93 12.38
N VAL A 14 -2.20 -24.01 13.17
CA VAL A 14 -3.46 -24.59 13.66
C VAL A 14 -4.25 -23.61 14.52
N ILE A 15 -3.58 -22.88 15.43
CA ILE A 15 -4.22 -21.86 16.29
C ILE A 15 -4.87 -20.76 15.44
N LEU A 16 -4.24 -20.37 14.34
CA LEU A 16 -4.71 -19.28 13.47
C LEU A 16 -5.68 -19.74 12.37
N ASP A 17 -5.72 -21.03 12.07
CA ASP A 17 -6.55 -21.58 11.01
C ASP A 17 -8.03 -21.38 11.32
N LYS A 18 -8.79 -20.98 10.29
CA LYS A 18 -10.25 -20.68 10.36
C LYS A 18 -10.69 -19.65 11.41
N GLN A 19 -9.76 -19.02 12.12
CA GLN A 19 -10.09 -18.00 13.10
C GLN A 19 -10.58 -16.71 12.43
N SER A 20 -11.50 -16.03 13.12
CA SER A 20 -12.05 -14.77 12.68
C SER A 20 -11.02 -13.64 12.70
N VAL A 21 -11.28 -12.58 11.94
CA VAL A 21 -10.46 -11.35 11.98
C VAL A 21 -10.47 -10.74 13.38
N ALA A 22 -11.62 -10.76 14.06
CA ALA A 22 -11.75 -10.25 15.42
C ALA A 22 -10.86 -11.02 16.41
N PHE A 23 -10.86 -12.35 16.33
CA PHE A 23 -9.98 -13.19 17.15
C PHE A 23 -8.50 -12.86 16.93
N LYS A 24 -8.09 -12.72 15.67
CA LYS A 24 -6.69 -12.40 15.32
C LYS A 24 -6.28 -11.02 15.84
N ASN A 25 -7.16 -10.02 15.74
CA ASN A 25 -6.90 -8.68 16.27
C ASN A 25 -6.78 -8.68 17.79
N GLU A 26 -7.68 -9.38 18.49
CA GLU A 26 -7.63 -9.52 19.95
C GLU A 26 -6.34 -10.23 20.39
N LEU A 27 -5.97 -11.33 19.71
CA LEU A 27 -4.74 -12.05 19.98
C LEU A 27 -3.49 -11.17 19.82
N LEU A 28 -3.45 -10.32 18.80
CA LEU A 28 -2.37 -9.34 18.61
C LEU A 28 -2.38 -8.29 19.73
N PHE A 29 -3.55 -7.76 20.07
CA PHE A 29 -3.72 -6.72 21.09
C PHE A 29 -3.28 -7.21 22.48
N GLN A 30 -3.67 -8.41 22.88
CA GLN A 30 -3.25 -9.06 24.13
C GLN A 30 -1.73 -9.24 24.23
N ASN A 31 -1.03 -9.22 23.09
CA ASN A 31 0.42 -9.32 23.03
C ASN A 31 1.09 -7.97 22.70
N GLY A 32 0.40 -6.86 22.93
CA GLY A 32 0.94 -5.51 22.80
C GLY A 32 1.11 -5.04 21.34
N ILE A 33 0.48 -5.71 20.38
CA ILE A 33 0.54 -5.33 18.96
C ILE A 33 -0.80 -4.72 18.56
N ASN A 34 -0.84 -3.40 18.39
CA ASN A 34 -2.00 -2.74 17.80
C ASN A 34 -1.93 -2.84 16.27
N PHE A 35 -2.77 -3.71 15.68
CA PHE A 35 -2.82 -3.87 14.22
C PHE A 35 -3.09 -2.55 13.50
N ASN A 36 -3.88 -1.63 14.07
CA ASN A 36 -4.26 -0.39 13.41
C ASN A 36 -3.14 0.65 13.32
N GLU A 37 -2.09 0.50 14.12
CA GLU A 37 -0.91 1.35 14.13
C GLU A 37 0.18 0.85 13.17
N LEU A 38 0.01 -0.34 12.58
CA LEU A 38 0.95 -0.85 11.60
C LEU A 38 0.94 0.04 10.33
N PRO A 39 2.11 0.17 9.67
CA PRO A 39 2.21 0.88 8.41
C PRO A 39 1.15 0.44 7.40
N ALA A 40 0.63 1.40 6.64
CA ALA A 40 -0.39 1.19 5.64
C ALA A 40 -0.09 0.01 4.71
N TRP A 41 1.12 -0.06 4.18
CA TRP A 41 1.53 -1.10 3.24
C TRP A 41 1.49 -2.52 3.83
N GLN A 42 1.72 -2.68 5.13
CA GLN A 42 1.62 -4.00 5.78
C GLN A 42 0.17 -4.48 5.86
N ARG A 43 -0.77 -3.53 5.97
CA ARG A 43 -2.20 -3.82 6.10
C ARG A 43 -2.91 -3.91 4.76
N ARG A 44 -2.45 -3.15 3.76
CA ARG A 44 -3.18 -2.88 2.50
C ARG A 44 -2.38 -3.24 1.24
N GLY A 45 -1.10 -3.54 1.35
CA GLY A 45 -0.20 -3.70 0.20
C GLY A 45 0.29 -2.36 -0.39
N THR A 46 0.93 -2.43 -1.55
CA THR A 46 1.58 -1.30 -2.24
C THR A 46 1.06 -1.20 -3.67
N GLY A 47 0.80 0.02 -4.15
CA GLY A 47 0.45 0.29 -5.54
C GLY A 47 1.67 0.66 -6.39
N LEU A 48 1.75 0.12 -7.60
CA LEU A 48 2.74 0.51 -8.61
C LEU A 48 2.04 0.95 -9.89
N TYR A 49 2.18 2.21 -10.25
CA TYR A 49 1.49 2.77 -11.41
C TYR A 49 2.25 3.94 -12.03
N TRP A 50 1.94 4.25 -13.29
CA TRP A 50 2.53 5.40 -13.98
C TRP A 50 1.83 6.68 -13.54
N GLU A 51 2.61 7.65 -13.06
CA GLU A 51 2.12 9.01 -12.86
C GLU A 51 2.81 10.00 -13.80
N LYS A 52 2.11 11.10 -14.11
CA LYS A 52 2.68 12.24 -14.80
C LYS A 52 3.17 13.24 -13.75
N TYR A 53 4.35 13.83 -13.98
CA TYR A 53 4.89 14.89 -13.15
C TYR A 53 5.51 15.98 -14.02
N ASP A 54 5.49 17.19 -13.47
CA ASP A 54 6.11 18.36 -14.08
C ASP A 54 7.62 18.36 -13.80
N LYS A 55 8.40 18.43 -14.88
CA LYS A 55 9.85 18.51 -14.83
C LYS A 55 10.31 19.85 -15.40
N PRO A 56 10.90 20.74 -14.58
CA PRO A 56 11.56 21.93 -15.08
C PRO A 56 12.71 21.55 -16.02
N GLY A 57 12.85 22.32 -17.10
CA GLY A 57 13.90 22.18 -18.08
C GLY A 57 14.22 23.53 -18.72
N TYR A 58 15.18 23.53 -19.63
CA TYR A 58 15.63 24.73 -20.33
C TYR A 58 15.58 24.50 -21.84
N ASN A 59 14.93 25.40 -22.57
CA ASN A 59 14.91 25.42 -24.02
C ASN A 59 16.07 26.30 -24.54
N PRO A 60 17.15 25.73 -25.07
CA PRO A 60 18.30 26.50 -25.54
C PRO A 60 18.03 27.28 -26.84
N ILE A 61 16.98 26.95 -27.58
CA ILE A 61 16.60 27.65 -28.82
C ILE A 61 15.90 28.98 -28.47
N GLU A 62 15.05 28.97 -27.46
CA GLU A 62 14.28 30.15 -27.02
C GLU A 62 14.93 30.88 -25.83
N GLY A 63 15.94 30.29 -25.20
CA GLY A 63 16.65 30.84 -24.05
C GLY A 63 15.80 30.94 -22.78
N LYS A 64 14.82 30.04 -22.60
CA LYS A 64 13.82 30.11 -21.54
C LYS A 64 13.71 28.81 -20.75
N GLU A 65 13.38 28.94 -19.47
CA GLU A 65 12.91 27.81 -18.67
C GLU A 65 11.53 27.37 -19.15
N VAL A 66 11.35 26.06 -19.28
CA VAL A 66 10.11 25.43 -19.73
C VAL A 66 9.77 24.28 -18.79
N VAL A 67 8.47 24.05 -18.58
CA VAL A 67 7.99 22.88 -17.83
C VAL A 67 7.57 21.81 -18.81
N ALA A 68 8.15 20.61 -18.67
CA ALA A 68 7.80 19.47 -19.50
C ALA A 68 7.13 18.38 -18.66
N VAL A 69 6.05 17.82 -19.18
CA VAL A 69 5.38 16.67 -18.54
C VAL A 69 6.16 15.39 -18.84
N ARG A 70 6.44 14.60 -17.80
CA ARG A 70 7.11 13.30 -17.90
C ARG A 70 6.35 12.24 -17.13
N ARG A 71 6.56 10.97 -17.49
CA ARG A 71 6.01 9.82 -16.77
C ARG A 71 7.08 9.20 -15.88
N ARG A 72 6.71 8.79 -14.68
CA ARG A 72 7.54 7.95 -13.80
C ARG A 72 6.70 6.86 -13.15
N LEU A 73 7.35 5.78 -12.75
CA LEU A 73 6.71 4.75 -11.94
C LEU A 73 6.61 5.28 -10.51
N LYS A 74 5.40 5.40 -9.98
CA LYS A 74 5.14 5.72 -8.57
C LYS A 74 4.99 4.42 -7.79
N VAL A 75 5.64 4.38 -6.63
CA VAL A 75 5.43 3.37 -5.59
C VAL A 75 4.61 4.04 -4.50
N ASP A 76 3.41 3.51 -4.25
CA ASP A 76 2.43 4.07 -3.32
C ASP A 76 2.19 3.10 -2.15
N GLU A 77 2.71 3.44 -0.98
CA GLU A 77 2.58 2.65 0.24
C GLU A 77 1.32 3.02 1.05
N GLU A 78 0.61 4.08 0.65
CA GLU A 78 -0.53 4.64 1.38
C GLU A 78 -1.82 4.56 0.57
N LEU A 79 -2.17 3.34 0.16
CA LEU A 79 -3.37 3.12 -0.64
C LEU A 79 -4.65 3.58 0.09
N PRO A 80 -5.59 4.22 -0.63
CA PRO A 80 -6.90 4.60 -0.09
C PRO A 80 -7.72 3.36 0.28
N VAL A 81 -8.87 3.57 0.95
CA VAL A 81 -9.72 2.48 1.43
C VAL A 81 -11.17 2.65 0.98
N LYS A 82 -11.90 1.53 0.94
CA LYS A 82 -13.35 1.50 0.66
C LYS A 82 -13.66 2.21 -0.68
N GLU A 83 -14.57 3.19 -0.65
CA GLU A 83 -15.02 3.88 -1.86
C GLU A 83 -13.89 4.66 -2.54
N GLU A 84 -12.99 5.28 -1.76
CA GLU A 84 -11.84 5.98 -2.32
C GLU A 84 -10.90 5.03 -3.06
N TYR A 85 -10.75 3.79 -2.57
CA TYR A 85 -9.98 2.76 -3.28
C TYR A 85 -10.65 2.34 -4.59
N LYS A 86 -11.98 2.19 -4.58
CA LYS A 86 -12.74 1.86 -5.78
C LYS A 86 -12.60 2.95 -6.84
N GLU A 87 -12.77 4.21 -6.47
CA GLU A 87 -12.59 5.36 -7.37
C GLU A 87 -11.15 5.44 -7.89
N PHE A 88 -10.16 5.21 -7.02
CA PHE A 88 -8.75 5.11 -7.40
C PHE A 88 -8.52 4.03 -8.47
N ILE A 89 -9.09 2.83 -8.32
CA ILE A 89 -8.96 1.75 -9.30
C ILE A 89 -9.63 2.10 -10.64
N TYR A 90 -10.78 2.77 -10.64
CA TYR A 90 -11.44 3.19 -11.88
C TYR A 90 -10.59 4.12 -12.74
N GLN A 91 -9.72 4.93 -12.13
CA GLN A 91 -8.78 5.79 -12.87
C GLN A 91 -7.82 4.98 -13.76
N PHE A 92 -7.55 3.72 -13.43
CA PHE A 92 -6.66 2.85 -14.21
C PHE A 92 -7.39 1.95 -15.20
N LEU A 93 -8.65 1.59 -14.92
CA LEU A 93 -9.42 0.71 -15.79
C LEU A 93 -9.95 1.41 -17.05
N ASN A 94 -10.18 2.72 -16.97
CA ASN A 94 -10.70 3.52 -18.09
C ASN A 94 -9.59 4.00 -19.07
N VAL A 95 -8.37 3.48 -18.97
CA VAL A 95 -7.21 3.89 -19.80
C VAL A 95 -7.10 3.02 -21.07
N GLY A 96 -8.23 2.64 -21.65
CA GLY A 96 -8.32 1.82 -22.85
C GLY A 96 -9.33 2.35 -23.85
N ASP A 97 -8.98 3.45 -24.51
CA ASP A 97 -9.46 3.88 -25.83
C ASP A 97 -8.26 4.47 -26.60
#